data_AF-A0A9P1CKL7-F1
#
_entry.id   AF-A0A9P1CKL7-F1
#
_cell.length_a   1.000
_cell.length_b   1.000
_cell.length_c   1.000
_cell.angle_alpha   90.00
_cell.angle_beta   90.00
_cell.angle_gamma   90.00
#
_symmetry.space_group_name_H-M   'P 1'
#
loop_
_entity.id
_entity.type
_entity.pdbx_description
1 polymer ?
#
loop_
_entity_poly.entity_id
_entity_poly.type
_entity_poly.pdbx_seq_one_letter_code
_entity_poly.pdbx_strand_id
1 'polypeptide(L)'
;MLSLRLDPELDMSSAEYVYQVNLLWFDDGSLKGLACFMNLIGLVILDQQGSFGPDDFSHPRAKILIESMLQIATIYKSQSGTGTFLDSQLTRVVKQNQDAAAQPLSSFGWACLLNQMGAAGTDDGMSFDEALALYNAHPLVQQAGDALDPGSLDSTGSGTVKLDNKKTTAIRNWMERCSPESLALVESTQHDVPFSAGPFGEPLSQIPWLFLGSTSPTQLTASATSGLAPLDGEQTVTVDWELPLTEWGQFLLFSRIISDFSAATALVEVKSKKRYRAKEADLMQIRNLIALWTQIRGLCQAGKMDIQEFEKKLVKGNHVDEEVQDVLLQRPRAFALSMMPSQKQHMQQVAETREQAMLGEVEQQRLEVRHAKFDFLKKALKRDQLQLTRIQAAPAKLSALQSRTEAVWREEQAALGERAVHNWCNKFLRVVEVEKADFATGPMIEYLNFLAKLHNVPVDQVHIVCFCDFNHPQASAKARVADLARLFQSCCEMSPTTSVGICDFPEVPKASSKRGLADEENDIQVTFWAQKLNIDTRFILAYDLPPAGEALTKRRRFSMGRLVADGATIEENIWINASELSIAGRPLTNERVVLPRQRDLVLPESTDASADLRTAERQRPSPEQLR
;
A
#
# COMPACT_ATOMS: atom_id res chain seq x y z
N MET A 1 -18.45 78.20 -19.57
CA MET A 1 -19.86 77.99 -19.97
C MET A 1 -19.92 76.60 -20.60
N LEU A 2 -20.52 75.63 -19.92
CA LEU A 2 -20.61 74.23 -20.39
C LEU A 2 -21.51 74.18 -21.63
N SER A 3 -20.96 73.73 -22.77
CA SER A 3 -21.71 73.57 -24.02
C SER A 3 -22.14 72.11 -24.16
N LEU A 4 -23.37 71.80 -23.79
CA LEU A 4 -24.02 70.54 -24.15
C LEU A 4 -24.35 70.56 -25.65
N ARG A 5 -23.89 69.55 -26.40
CA ARG A 5 -24.26 69.37 -27.81
C ARG A 5 -24.95 68.01 -27.97
N LEU A 6 -26.02 68.01 -28.75
CA LEU A 6 -26.67 66.81 -29.28
C LEU A 6 -26.10 66.55 -30.67
N ASP A 7 -26.01 65.27 -31.05
CA ASP A 7 -25.68 64.89 -32.42
C ASP A 7 -26.76 65.46 -33.38
N PRO A 8 -26.38 66.28 -34.38
CA PRO A 8 -27.34 66.95 -35.25
C PRO A 8 -28.15 65.99 -36.15
N GLU A 9 -27.74 64.74 -36.29
CA GLU A 9 -28.45 63.73 -37.10
C GLU A 9 -29.44 62.88 -36.28
N LEU A 10 -29.60 63.16 -34.98
CA LEU A 10 -30.37 62.32 -34.07
C LEU A 10 -31.88 62.60 -34.13
N ASP A 11 -32.68 61.59 -34.53
CA ASP A 11 -34.14 61.63 -34.45
C ASP A 11 -34.62 61.22 -33.04
N MET A 12 -34.96 62.22 -32.23
CA MET A 12 -35.46 62.06 -30.86
C MET A 12 -36.85 61.40 -30.78
N SER A 13 -37.51 61.14 -31.91
CA SER A 13 -38.83 60.49 -31.96
C SER A 13 -38.77 58.96 -32.11
N SER A 14 -37.59 58.41 -32.36
CA SER A 14 -37.36 56.96 -32.47
C SER A 14 -37.42 56.26 -31.12
N ALA A 15 -38.29 55.24 -31.00
CA ALA A 15 -38.41 54.39 -29.82
C ALA A 15 -37.22 53.43 -29.60
N GLU A 16 -36.22 53.43 -30.48
CA GLU A 16 -35.07 52.51 -30.42
C GLU A 16 -33.94 52.98 -29.49
N TYR A 17 -33.96 54.24 -29.04
CA TYR A 17 -32.89 54.79 -28.18
C TYR A 17 -33.22 54.68 -26.69
N VAL A 18 -33.17 53.45 -26.16
CA VAL A 18 -33.48 53.16 -24.76
C VAL A 18 -32.42 53.71 -23.78
N TYR A 19 -31.20 54.00 -24.23
CA TYR A 19 -30.07 54.39 -23.35
C TYR A 19 -29.66 55.87 -23.52
N GLN A 20 -30.36 56.77 -22.82
CA GLN A 20 -30.25 58.23 -22.99
C GLN A 20 -28.89 58.84 -22.60
N VAL A 21 -28.11 58.19 -21.72
CA VAL A 21 -26.83 58.73 -21.21
C VAL A 21 -25.73 58.71 -22.29
N ASN A 22 -25.84 57.84 -23.28
CA ASN A 22 -24.89 57.76 -24.40
C ASN A 22 -25.07 58.88 -25.44
N LEU A 23 -26.14 59.67 -25.37
CA LEU A 23 -26.48 60.71 -26.36
C LEU A 23 -25.86 62.08 -26.06
N LEU A 24 -25.35 62.32 -24.85
CA LEU A 24 -24.82 63.63 -24.44
C LEU A 24 -23.31 63.73 -24.67
N TRP A 25 -22.85 64.78 -25.35
CA TRP A 25 -21.44 65.06 -25.58
C TRP A 25 -20.89 66.04 -24.53
N PHE A 26 -19.77 65.68 -23.89
CA PHE A 26 -19.03 66.53 -22.94
C PHE A 26 -17.57 66.59 -23.38
N ASP A 27 -16.97 67.78 -23.42
CA ASP A 27 -15.65 68.04 -24.02
C ASP A 27 -14.53 68.28 -22.99
N ASP A 28 -14.44 67.51 -21.91
CA ASP A 28 -13.53 67.85 -20.80
C ASP A 28 -12.70 66.72 -20.16
N GLY A 29 -12.58 65.55 -20.81
CA GLY A 29 -11.57 64.56 -20.39
C GLY A 29 -11.88 63.89 -19.05
N SER A 30 -12.83 62.95 -19.09
CA SER A 30 -13.22 62.00 -18.03
C SER A 30 -14.32 62.40 -17.02
N LEU A 31 -14.95 63.57 -17.13
CA LEU A 31 -16.08 63.92 -16.25
C LEU A 31 -17.35 63.08 -16.48
N LYS A 32 -17.51 62.42 -17.64
CA LYS A 32 -18.57 61.41 -17.86
C LYS A 32 -18.46 60.23 -16.89
N GLY A 33 -17.23 59.72 -16.69
CA GLY A 33 -16.96 58.63 -15.76
C GLY A 33 -17.21 59.04 -14.32
N LEU A 34 -16.78 60.26 -13.95
CA LEU A 34 -17.03 60.81 -12.61
C LEU A 34 -18.52 61.03 -12.34
N ALA A 35 -19.28 61.58 -13.29
CA ALA A 35 -20.72 61.78 -13.13
C ALA A 35 -21.49 60.46 -12.99
N CYS A 36 -21.08 59.41 -13.72
CA CYS A 36 -21.70 58.08 -13.57
C CYS A 36 -21.29 57.37 -12.29
N PHE A 37 -20.02 57.50 -11.90
CA PHE A 37 -19.57 57.02 -10.61
C PHE A 37 -20.30 57.70 -9.45
N MET A 38 -20.56 59.01 -9.55
CA MET A 38 -21.31 59.73 -8.53
C MET A 38 -22.79 59.33 -8.44
N ASN A 39 -23.42 59.06 -9.58
CA ASN A 39 -24.78 58.53 -9.60
C ASN A 39 -24.85 57.10 -9.04
N LEU A 40 -23.85 56.25 -9.35
CA LEU A 40 -23.75 54.90 -8.78
C LEU A 40 -23.59 54.95 -7.25
N ILE A 41 -22.71 55.83 -6.75
CA ILE A 41 -22.55 56.07 -5.31
C ILE A 41 -23.86 56.56 -4.69
N GLY A 42 -24.59 57.48 -5.36
CA GLY A 42 -25.89 57.95 -4.91
C GLY A 42 -26.92 56.82 -4.75
N LEU A 43 -26.98 55.90 -5.72
CA LEU A 43 -27.85 54.72 -5.66
C LEU A 43 -27.48 53.78 -4.50
N VAL A 44 -26.17 53.57 -4.25
CA VAL A 44 -25.68 52.76 -3.12
C VAL A 44 -26.00 53.41 -1.77
N ILE A 45 -25.89 54.74 -1.66
CA ILE A 45 -26.24 55.46 -0.43
C ILE A 45 -27.75 55.38 -0.15
N LEU A 46 -28.59 55.49 -1.18
CA LEU A 46 -30.04 55.39 -1.04
C LEU A 46 -30.51 53.99 -0.61
N ASP A 47 -29.84 52.94 -1.10
CA ASP A 47 -30.02 51.56 -0.65
C ASP A 47 -29.61 51.38 0.82
N GLN A 48 -28.43 51.87 1.21
CA GLN A 48 -27.95 51.79 2.60
C GLN A 48 -28.81 52.57 3.60
N GLN A 49 -29.49 53.64 3.16
CA GLN A 49 -30.42 54.41 3.98
C GLN A 49 -31.82 53.77 4.09
N GLY A 50 -32.02 52.59 3.49
CA GLY A 50 -33.30 51.86 3.54
C GLY A 50 -34.45 52.57 2.80
N SER A 51 -34.13 53.58 1.99
CA SER A 51 -35.10 54.35 1.22
C SER A 51 -35.35 53.75 -0.17
N PHE A 52 -34.51 52.79 -0.58
CA PHE A 52 -34.65 51.96 -1.77
C PHE A 52 -34.66 50.50 -1.35
N GLY A 53 -35.63 49.74 -1.85
CA GLY A 53 -35.71 48.29 -1.68
C GLY A 53 -35.25 47.54 -2.93
N PRO A 54 -35.11 46.20 -2.86
CA PRO A 54 -34.72 45.36 -4.00
C PRO A 54 -35.67 45.48 -5.20
N ASP A 55 -36.94 45.78 -4.96
CA ASP A 55 -37.96 45.95 -6.00
C ASP A 55 -37.76 47.25 -6.80
N ASP A 56 -37.15 48.28 -6.20
CA ASP A 56 -36.89 49.55 -6.87
C ASP A 56 -35.75 49.44 -7.89
N PHE A 57 -34.75 48.59 -7.64
CA PHE A 57 -33.73 48.22 -8.63
C PHE A 57 -34.29 47.40 -9.78
N SER A 58 -35.41 46.71 -9.54
CA SER A 58 -36.13 45.95 -10.56
C SER A 58 -37.00 46.84 -11.44
N HIS A 59 -37.15 48.13 -11.11
CA HIS A 59 -37.90 49.07 -11.92
C HIS A 59 -37.23 49.23 -13.31
N PRO A 60 -37.96 49.08 -14.43
CA PRO A 60 -37.38 49.08 -15.77
C PRO A 60 -36.50 50.30 -16.07
N ARG A 61 -36.87 51.48 -15.56
CA ARG A 61 -36.07 52.70 -15.74
C ARG A 61 -34.77 52.73 -14.92
N ALA A 62 -34.76 52.14 -13.72
CA ALA A 62 -33.55 52.03 -12.92
C ALA A 62 -32.57 51.05 -13.57
N LYS A 63 -33.09 49.92 -14.08
CA LYS A 63 -32.32 48.95 -14.85
C LYS A 63 -31.70 49.57 -16.11
N ILE A 64 -32.48 50.30 -16.90
CA ILE A 64 -32.00 51.04 -18.08
C ILE A 64 -30.92 52.06 -17.71
N LEU A 65 -31.10 52.78 -16.60
CA LEU A 65 -30.11 53.75 -16.12
C LEU A 65 -28.78 53.06 -15.74
N ILE A 66 -28.84 51.97 -14.96
CA ILE A 66 -27.67 51.20 -14.54
C ILE A 66 -26.98 50.57 -15.76
N GLU A 67 -27.73 49.94 -16.67
CA GLU A 67 -27.20 49.40 -17.93
C GLU A 67 -26.54 50.50 -18.78
N SER A 68 -27.16 51.70 -18.86
CA SER A 68 -26.59 52.83 -19.59
C SER A 68 -25.27 53.33 -18.98
N MET A 69 -25.11 53.26 -17.65
CA MET A 69 -23.87 53.62 -16.96
C MET A 69 -22.77 52.58 -17.16
N LEU A 70 -23.14 51.29 -17.23
CA LEU A 70 -22.21 50.19 -17.50
C LEU A 70 -21.75 50.13 -18.98
N GLN A 71 -22.52 50.72 -19.89
CA GLN A 71 -22.26 50.72 -21.34
C GLN A 71 -21.70 52.06 -21.85
N ILE A 72 -21.21 52.93 -20.96
CA ILE A 72 -20.57 54.18 -21.39
C ILE A 72 -19.27 53.84 -22.09
N ALA A 73 -19.22 54.08 -23.39
CA ALA A 73 -17.99 54.00 -24.15
C ALA A 73 -16.98 55.00 -23.58
N THR A 74 -15.90 54.49 -23.00
CA THR A 74 -14.75 55.30 -22.58
C THR A 74 -14.01 55.76 -23.83
N ILE A 75 -14.47 56.85 -24.42
CA ILE A 75 -13.77 57.48 -25.54
C ILE A 75 -12.56 58.22 -24.96
N TYR A 76 -11.37 57.63 -25.08
CA TYR A 76 -10.14 58.43 -25.07
C TYR A 76 -10.28 59.43 -26.22
N LYS A 77 -10.12 60.75 -25.96
CA LYS A 77 -10.13 61.78 -27.00
C LYS A 77 -9.28 61.30 -28.18
N SER A 78 -9.93 60.83 -29.25
CA SER A 78 -9.27 60.57 -30.52
C SER A 78 -8.91 61.94 -31.07
N GLN A 79 -7.67 62.37 -30.81
CA GLN A 79 -7.12 63.52 -31.50
C GLN A 79 -6.99 63.12 -32.97
N SER A 80 -7.94 63.62 -33.78
CA SER A 80 -7.78 64.00 -35.18
C SER A 80 -6.55 63.41 -35.88
N GLY A 81 -6.70 62.19 -36.39
CA GLY A 81 -5.76 61.54 -37.28
C GLY A 81 -6.34 60.21 -37.72
N THR A 82 -6.48 60.00 -39.02
CA THR A 82 -6.92 58.76 -39.67
C THR A 82 -5.86 57.65 -39.54
N GLY A 83 -5.47 57.34 -38.30
CA GLY A 83 -4.39 56.41 -37.99
C GLY A 83 -4.87 55.21 -37.18
N THR A 84 -4.11 54.13 -37.28
CA THR A 84 -4.25 52.90 -36.50
C THR A 84 -4.15 53.18 -34.98
N PHE A 85 -4.59 52.25 -34.12
CA PHE A 85 -4.39 52.36 -32.65
C PHE A 85 -2.93 52.69 -32.30
N LEU A 86 -2.00 52.12 -33.06
CA LEU A 86 -0.57 52.39 -32.98
C LEU A 86 -0.23 53.86 -33.22
N ASP A 87 -0.78 54.48 -34.28
CA ASP A 87 -0.55 55.91 -34.58
C ASP A 87 -1.04 56.83 -33.46
N SER A 88 -2.13 56.45 -32.79
CA SER A 88 -2.68 57.21 -31.66
C SER A 88 -1.78 57.15 -30.41
N GLN A 89 -1.21 55.97 -30.11
CA GLN A 89 -0.27 55.80 -29.00
C GLN A 89 1.07 56.47 -29.29
N LEU A 90 1.59 56.32 -30.51
CA LEU A 90 2.81 57.00 -30.97
C LEU A 90 2.65 58.52 -30.88
N THR A 91 1.54 59.07 -31.37
CA THR A 91 1.27 60.53 -31.28
C THR A 91 1.23 61.02 -29.84
N ARG A 92 0.64 60.25 -28.92
CA ARG A 92 0.60 60.58 -27.49
C ARG A 92 2.01 60.61 -26.88
N VAL A 93 2.83 59.63 -27.21
CA VAL A 93 4.22 59.55 -26.74
C VAL A 93 5.06 60.69 -27.30
N VAL A 94 4.93 61.00 -28.60
CA VAL A 94 5.66 62.11 -29.22
C VAL A 94 5.26 63.45 -28.61
N LYS A 95 3.97 63.69 -28.40
CA LYS A 95 3.47 64.90 -27.74
C LYS A 95 3.97 65.04 -26.31
N GLN A 96 3.90 63.95 -25.53
CA GLN A 96 4.45 63.92 -24.17
C GLN A 96 5.96 64.22 -24.16
N ASN A 97 6.70 63.67 -25.14
CA ASN A 97 8.13 63.92 -25.32
C ASN A 97 8.44 65.37 -25.71
N GLN A 98 7.60 66.01 -26.53
CA GLN A 98 7.73 67.42 -26.90
C GLN A 98 7.42 68.35 -25.71
N ASP A 99 6.37 68.05 -24.93
CA ASP A 99 5.92 68.88 -23.80
C ASP A 99 6.89 68.84 -22.61
N ALA A 100 7.65 67.75 -22.44
CA ALA A 100 8.47 67.54 -21.24
C ALA A 100 9.84 68.23 -21.24
N ALA A 101 10.34 68.75 -22.37
CA ALA A 101 11.67 69.37 -22.57
C ALA A 101 12.91 68.54 -22.11
N ALA A 102 12.71 67.40 -21.44
CA ALA A 102 13.66 66.36 -21.08
C ALA A 102 12.94 65.00 -21.28
N GLN A 103 13.64 63.99 -21.79
CA GLN A 103 13.05 62.68 -22.14
C GLN A 103 12.14 62.12 -21.01
N PRO A 104 10.80 62.09 -21.18
CA PRO A 104 9.89 61.79 -20.08
C PRO A 104 9.65 60.29 -19.88
N LEU A 105 9.77 59.48 -20.94
CA LEU A 105 9.54 58.04 -20.87
C LEU A 105 10.84 57.28 -20.64
N SER A 106 10.86 56.47 -19.58
CA SER A 106 11.98 55.59 -19.29
C SER A 106 12.09 54.47 -20.33
N SER A 107 13.27 53.85 -20.46
CA SER A 107 13.46 52.64 -21.27
C SER A 107 12.50 51.52 -20.86
N PHE A 108 12.22 51.38 -19.58
CA PHE A 108 11.19 50.45 -19.07
C PHE A 108 9.78 50.84 -19.50
N GLY A 109 9.41 52.12 -19.42
CA GLY A 109 8.11 52.61 -19.88
C GLY A 109 7.90 52.39 -21.38
N TRP A 110 8.96 52.58 -22.16
CA TRP A 110 8.98 52.22 -23.58
C TRP A 110 8.77 50.73 -23.82
N ALA A 111 9.47 49.87 -23.09
CA ALA A 111 9.29 48.43 -23.18
C ALA A 111 7.85 47.99 -22.86
N CYS A 112 7.24 48.57 -21.82
CA CYS A 112 5.85 48.30 -21.46
C CYS A 112 4.87 48.74 -22.55
N LEU A 113 5.05 49.95 -23.11
CA LEU A 113 4.21 50.44 -24.21
C LEU A 113 4.35 49.57 -25.46
N LEU A 114 5.57 49.18 -25.83
CA LEU A 114 5.84 48.34 -27.00
C LEU A 114 5.25 46.93 -26.83
N ASN A 115 5.36 46.34 -25.63
CA ASN A 115 4.69 45.08 -25.32
C ASN A 115 3.16 45.18 -25.43
N GLN A 116 2.55 46.29 -24.97
CA GLN A 116 1.12 46.52 -25.13
C GLN A 116 0.71 46.71 -26.60
N MET A 117 1.57 47.33 -27.41
CA MET A 117 1.32 47.51 -28.85
C MET A 117 1.41 46.18 -29.63
N GLY A 118 2.33 45.29 -29.27
CA GLY A 118 2.43 43.94 -29.84
C GLY A 118 1.24 43.02 -29.50
N ALA A 119 0.62 43.23 -28.33
CA ALA A 119 -0.54 42.44 -27.88
C ALA A 119 -1.89 42.88 -28.49
N ALA A 120 -1.97 44.07 -29.10
CA ALA A 120 -3.23 44.75 -29.36
C ALA A 120 -3.75 44.75 -30.81
N GLY A 121 -3.11 44.13 -31.81
CA GLY A 121 -3.71 44.26 -33.15
C GLY A 121 -3.09 43.67 -34.42
N THR A 122 -2.19 42.69 -34.37
CA THR A 122 -1.77 42.01 -35.61
C THR A 122 -1.53 40.52 -35.34
N ASP A 123 -2.21 39.64 -36.08
CA ASP A 123 -2.01 38.17 -36.01
C ASP A 123 -0.55 37.73 -36.24
N ASP A 124 0.28 38.61 -36.81
CA ASP A 124 1.72 38.38 -37.07
C ASP A 124 2.69 39.04 -36.07
N GLY A 125 2.22 39.75 -35.03
CA GLY A 125 3.07 40.35 -33.98
C GLY A 125 4.19 41.28 -34.49
N MET A 126 3.98 42.60 -34.45
CA MET A 126 5.01 43.58 -34.82
C MET A 126 6.30 43.41 -34.01
N SER A 127 7.44 43.27 -34.69
CA SER A 127 8.75 43.12 -34.04
C SER A 127 9.25 44.43 -33.40
N PHE A 128 10.15 44.33 -32.42
CA PHE A 128 10.75 45.51 -31.77
C PHE A 128 11.43 46.45 -32.78
N ASP A 129 12.16 45.89 -33.74
CA ASP A 129 12.88 46.67 -34.75
C ASP A 129 11.92 47.40 -35.71
N GLU A 130 10.77 46.80 -36.04
CA GLU A 130 9.72 47.45 -36.82
C GLU A 130 9.04 48.59 -36.06
N ALA A 131 8.67 48.36 -34.79
CA ALA A 131 8.06 49.38 -33.94
C ALA A 131 9.01 50.57 -33.68
N LEU A 132 10.30 50.28 -33.51
CA LEU A 132 11.34 51.29 -33.36
C LEU A 132 11.56 52.08 -34.67
N ALA A 133 11.58 51.40 -35.81
CA ALA A 133 11.68 52.05 -37.11
C ALA A 133 10.48 52.96 -37.39
N LEU A 134 9.27 52.52 -37.08
CA LEU A 134 8.04 53.32 -37.19
C LEU A 134 8.07 54.56 -36.29
N TYR A 135 8.50 54.41 -35.03
CA TYR A 135 8.66 55.55 -34.12
C TYR A 135 9.67 56.57 -34.67
N ASN A 136 10.86 56.10 -35.06
CA ASN A 136 11.92 56.98 -35.54
C ASN A 136 11.58 57.61 -36.90
N ALA A 137 10.77 56.98 -37.75
CA ALA A 137 10.31 57.51 -39.03
C ALA A 137 9.14 58.51 -38.90
N HIS A 138 8.53 58.64 -37.72
CA HIS A 138 7.36 59.50 -37.52
C HIS A 138 7.70 60.98 -37.80
N PRO A 139 6.89 61.71 -38.62
CA PRO A 139 7.21 63.07 -39.03
C PRO A 139 7.48 64.05 -37.88
N LEU A 140 6.73 63.94 -36.79
CA LEU A 140 6.91 64.77 -35.59
C LEU A 140 8.21 64.47 -34.82
N VAL A 141 8.77 63.26 -34.94
CA VAL A 141 10.06 62.88 -34.33
C VAL A 141 11.21 63.39 -35.20
N GLN A 142 11.08 63.29 -36.52
CA GLN A 142 12.05 63.81 -37.48
C GLN A 142 12.18 65.34 -37.38
N GLN A 143 11.05 66.06 -37.38
CA GLN A 143 11.02 67.52 -37.24
C GLN A 143 11.65 68.02 -35.91
N ALA A 144 11.47 67.27 -34.83
CA ALA A 144 12.09 67.59 -33.54
C ALA A 144 13.60 67.28 -33.51
N GLY A 145 14.08 66.36 -34.35
CA GLY A 145 15.50 66.05 -34.53
C GLY A 145 16.24 67.11 -35.35
N ASP A 146 15.59 67.64 -36.39
CA ASP A 146 16.17 68.64 -37.31
C ASP A 146 16.25 70.06 -36.72
N ALA A 147 15.47 70.36 -35.68
CA ALA A 147 15.47 71.65 -34.99
C ALA A 147 16.67 71.86 -34.03
N LEU A 148 17.51 70.85 -33.81
CA LEU A 148 18.72 70.92 -33.00
C LEU A 148 19.93 71.20 -33.90
N ASP A 149 20.68 72.26 -33.55
CA ASP A 149 21.78 72.82 -34.35
C ASP A 149 22.84 71.76 -34.74
N PRO A 150 23.19 71.58 -36.03
CA PRO A 150 24.09 70.51 -36.51
C PRO A 150 25.50 70.52 -35.87
N GLY A 151 25.88 71.63 -35.24
CA GLY A 151 27.19 71.81 -34.59
C GLY A 151 27.25 71.44 -33.11
N SER A 152 26.13 71.11 -32.44
CA SER A 152 26.12 70.76 -31.00
C SER A 152 25.94 69.26 -30.73
N LEU A 153 26.03 68.42 -31.77
CA LEU A 153 25.91 66.97 -31.70
C LEU A 153 27.20 66.32 -31.16
N ASP A 154 27.58 66.67 -29.94
CA ASP A 154 28.23 65.67 -29.10
C ASP A 154 27.20 64.57 -28.86
N SER A 155 27.53 63.37 -29.33
CA SER A 155 26.79 62.10 -29.34
C SER A 155 26.25 61.58 -27.99
N THR A 156 26.05 62.44 -27.00
CA THR A 156 25.64 62.13 -25.64
C THR A 156 24.13 62.35 -25.40
N GLY A 157 23.27 61.90 -26.33
CA GLY A 157 21.94 61.30 -26.11
C GLY A 157 20.87 61.97 -25.22
N SER A 158 21.13 63.14 -24.64
CA SER A 158 20.30 63.78 -23.63
C SER A 158 19.64 65.02 -24.22
N GLY A 159 18.60 64.82 -25.04
CA GLY A 159 17.79 65.93 -25.55
C GLY A 159 17.04 65.67 -26.85
N THR A 160 17.40 64.63 -27.61
CA THR A 160 16.69 64.27 -28.84
C THR A 160 15.45 63.43 -28.55
N VAL A 161 14.35 63.73 -29.24
CA VAL A 161 13.12 62.91 -29.23
C VAL A 161 13.35 61.53 -29.87
N LYS A 162 14.34 61.43 -30.75
CA LYS A 162 14.80 60.17 -31.35
C LYS A 162 15.45 59.27 -30.29
N LEU A 163 15.12 57.97 -30.31
CA LEU A 163 15.73 56.98 -29.45
C LEU A 163 17.16 56.71 -29.93
N ASP A 164 18.15 56.94 -29.07
CA ASP A 164 19.55 56.65 -29.37
C ASP A 164 19.87 55.15 -29.20
N ASN A 165 21.08 54.74 -29.58
CA ASN A 165 21.50 53.34 -29.48
C ASN A 165 21.51 52.83 -28.03
N LYS A 166 21.82 53.70 -27.06
CA LYS A 166 21.85 53.33 -25.63
C LYS A 166 20.46 53.05 -25.10
N LYS A 167 19.50 53.93 -25.39
CA LYS A 167 18.09 53.77 -25.04
C LYS A 167 17.47 52.57 -25.75
N THR A 168 17.81 52.37 -27.02
CA THR A 168 17.39 51.20 -27.79
C THR A 168 17.88 49.90 -27.15
N THR A 169 19.14 49.85 -26.74
CA THR A 169 19.71 48.69 -26.02
C THR A 169 18.99 48.44 -24.70
N ALA A 170 18.71 49.49 -23.94
CA ALA A 170 17.99 49.40 -22.68
C ALA A 170 16.56 48.87 -22.86
N ILE A 171 15.83 49.36 -23.86
CA ILE A 171 14.47 48.88 -24.16
C ILE A 171 14.51 47.41 -24.59
N ARG A 172 15.46 47.03 -25.45
CA ARG A 172 15.64 45.65 -25.90
C ARG A 172 15.91 44.70 -24.73
N ASN A 173 16.75 45.10 -23.78
CA ASN A 173 17.03 44.30 -22.58
C ASN A 173 15.73 44.02 -21.79
N TRP A 174 14.86 45.02 -21.62
CA TRP A 174 13.58 44.84 -20.93
C TRP A 174 12.57 43.99 -21.71
N MET A 175 12.52 44.10 -23.04
CA MET A 175 11.54 43.36 -23.86
C MET A 175 11.97 41.92 -24.17
N GLU A 176 13.20 41.75 -24.62
CA GLU A 176 13.68 40.47 -25.18
C GLU A 176 14.43 39.63 -24.14
N ARG A 177 14.93 40.25 -23.06
CA ARG A 177 15.84 39.61 -22.11
C ARG A 177 15.39 39.75 -20.66
N CYS A 178 14.11 40.04 -20.42
CA CYS A 178 13.53 40.08 -19.09
C CYS A 178 12.46 39.00 -18.98
N SER A 179 12.53 38.19 -17.93
CA SER A 179 11.46 37.24 -17.61
C SER A 179 10.17 38.00 -17.25
N PRO A 180 8.99 37.43 -17.53
CA PRO A 180 7.71 38.05 -17.16
C PRO A 180 7.61 38.37 -15.67
N GLU A 181 8.13 37.49 -14.80
CA GLU A 181 8.13 37.66 -13.35
C GLU A 181 9.05 38.79 -12.91
N SER A 182 10.24 38.89 -13.49
CA SER A 182 11.16 40.02 -13.26
C SER A 182 10.54 41.33 -13.74
N LEU A 183 9.84 41.32 -14.89
CA LEU A 183 9.19 42.49 -15.45
C LEU A 183 8.06 43.00 -14.54
N ALA A 184 7.18 42.10 -14.10
CA ALA A 184 6.10 42.41 -13.15
C ALA A 184 6.65 42.91 -11.81
N LEU A 185 7.77 42.35 -11.35
CA LEU A 185 8.46 42.82 -10.15
C LEU A 185 8.94 44.27 -10.31
N VAL A 186 9.59 44.61 -11.43
CA VAL A 186 10.00 46.00 -11.71
C VAL A 186 8.80 46.93 -11.82
N GLU A 187 7.73 46.52 -12.50
CA GLU A 187 6.49 47.29 -12.64
C GLU A 187 5.90 47.63 -11.27
N SER A 188 5.84 46.66 -10.35
CA SER A 188 5.30 46.87 -9.01
C SER A 188 6.05 47.97 -8.23
N THR A 189 7.35 48.14 -8.45
CA THR A 189 8.15 49.19 -7.79
C THR A 189 7.86 50.60 -8.30
N GLN A 190 7.27 50.72 -9.49
CA GLN A 190 6.96 52.00 -10.12
C GLN A 190 5.77 52.71 -9.48
N HIS A 191 4.93 51.98 -8.74
CA HIS A 191 3.78 52.57 -8.04
C HIS A 191 4.21 53.52 -6.91
N ASP A 192 5.29 53.18 -6.20
CA ASP A 192 5.75 53.94 -5.04
C ASP A 192 6.81 54.99 -5.40
N VAL A 193 7.68 54.67 -6.36
CA VAL A 193 8.83 55.51 -6.73
C VAL A 193 8.96 55.55 -8.26
N PRO A 194 9.00 56.75 -8.87
CA PRO A 194 9.22 56.87 -10.32
C PRO A 194 10.52 56.19 -10.76
N PHE A 195 10.54 55.61 -11.96
CA PHE A 195 11.70 54.87 -12.51
C PHE A 195 13.02 55.63 -12.40
N SER A 196 12.98 56.94 -12.65
CA SER A 196 14.12 57.85 -12.58
C SER A 196 14.71 58.01 -11.18
N ALA A 197 13.93 57.72 -10.13
CA ALA A 197 14.31 57.74 -8.72
C ALA A 197 14.39 56.34 -8.09
N GLY A 198 13.91 55.30 -8.77
CA GLY A 198 13.86 53.92 -8.28
C GLY A 198 15.17 53.13 -8.41
N PRO A 199 15.15 51.85 -8.03
CA PRO A 199 16.35 50.99 -7.94
C PRO A 199 17.05 50.75 -9.27
N PHE A 200 16.29 50.60 -10.37
CA PHE A 200 16.85 50.25 -11.67
C PHE A 200 17.35 51.50 -12.43
N GLY A 201 16.45 52.37 -12.87
CA GLY A 201 16.81 53.56 -13.63
C GLY A 201 17.48 53.26 -14.98
N GLU A 202 17.78 54.32 -15.73
CA GLU A 202 18.36 54.21 -17.08
C GLU A 202 19.77 53.57 -17.10
N PRO A 203 20.71 53.91 -16.19
CA PRO A 203 22.04 53.33 -16.25
C PRO A 203 22.04 51.81 -16.11
N LEU A 204 21.22 51.26 -15.20
CA LEU A 204 21.14 49.80 -14.99
C LEU A 204 20.50 49.11 -16.19
N SER A 205 19.47 49.72 -16.78
CA SER A 205 18.77 49.19 -17.96
C SER A 205 19.72 48.96 -19.16
N GLN A 206 20.81 49.74 -19.23
CA GLN A 206 21.80 49.64 -20.29
C GLN A 206 22.81 48.50 -20.09
N ILE A 207 22.82 47.83 -18.92
CA ILE A 207 23.81 46.80 -18.56
C ILE A 207 23.31 45.42 -19.02
N PRO A 208 23.80 44.85 -20.15
CA PRO A 208 23.19 43.67 -20.74
C PRO A 208 23.38 42.39 -19.93
N TRP A 209 24.44 42.32 -19.11
CA TRP A 209 24.77 41.13 -18.31
C TRP A 209 23.92 40.95 -17.04
N LEU A 210 23.01 41.88 -16.78
CA LEU A 210 21.96 41.75 -15.74
C LEU A 210 20.70 41.06 -16.25
N PHE A 211 20.65 40.71 -17.54
CA PHE A 211 19.46 40.21 -18.20
C PHE A 211 19.55 38.73 -18.58
N LEU A 212 18.41 38.12 -18.86
CA LEU A 212 18.23 36.71 -19.14
C LEU A 212 19.18 36.22 -20.24
N GLY A 213 19.76 35.03 -20.03
CA GLY A 213 20.65 34.37 -20.98
C GLY A 213 22.04 35.01 -21.09
N SER A 214 22.31 36.10 -20.39
CA SER A 214 23.64 36.68 -20.34
C SER A 214 24.61 35.83 -19.52
N THR A 215 25.90 35.99 -19.78
CA THR A 215 27.01 35.36 -19.04
C THR A 215 27.76 36.39 -18.20
N SER A 216 28.63 35.93 -17.29
CA SER A 216 29.47 36.81 -16.48
C SER A 216 30.36 37.66 -17.40
N PRO A 217 30.41 39.00 -17.24
CA PRO A 217 31.28 39.86 -18.04
C PRO A 217 32.77 39.62 -17.72
N THR A 218 33.06 39.07 -16.53
CA THR A 218 34.39 38.59 -16.17
C THR A 218 34.51 37.13 -16.58
N GLN A 219 35.53 36.78 -17.36
CA GLN A 219 35.82 35.37 -17.67
C GLN A 219 36.19 34.64 -16.38
N LEU A 220 35.34 33.70 -15.97
CA LEU A 220 35.58 32.80 -14.86
C LEU A 220 35.83 31.42 -15.42
N THR A 221 36.86 30.75 -14.90
CA THR A 221 37.17 29.36 -15.24
C THR A 221 37.32 28.57 -13.95
N ALA A 222 36.99 27.28 -14.01
CA ALA A 222 37.26 26.38 -12.89
C ALA A 222 38.74 26.47 -12.49
N SER A 223 38.98 26.63 -11.19
CA SER A 223 40.32 26.66 -10.62
C SER A 223 40.84 25.24 -10.45
N ALA A 224 41.98 24.93 -11.06
CA ALA A 224 42.66 23.66 -10.85
C ALA A 224 43.18 23.50 -9.41
N THR A 225 43.31 24.61 -8.67
CA THR A 225 43.81 24.66 -7.29
C THR A 225 42.71 24.99 -6.30
N SER A 226 41.44 24.69 -6.62
CA SER A 226 40.34 24.88 -5.68
C SER A 226 40.60 24.11 -4.38
N GLY A 227 40.54 24.79 -3.25
CA GLY A 227 40.67 24.15 -1.93
C GLY A 227 39.43 23.38 -1.50
N LEU A 228 38.33 23.50 -2.26
CA LEU A 228 37.07 22.82 -2.01
C LEU A 228 37.06 21.47 -2.73
N ALA A 229 36.88 20.40 -1.97
CA ALA A 229 36.73 19.05 -2.48
C ALA A 229 35.44 18.44 -1.91
N PRO A 230 34.71 17.63 -2.70
CA PRO A 230 33.54 16.91 -2.21
C PRO A 230 33.98 15.86 -1.19
N LEU A 231 33.09 15.47 -0.28
CA LEU A 231 33.32 14.29 0.56
C LEU A 231 33.20 13.01 -0.29
N ASP A 232 33.84 11.93 0.16
CA ASP A 232 33.84 10.66 -0.58
C ASP A 232 32.43 10.12 -0.79
N GLY A 233 32.09 9.84 -2.05
CA GLY A 233 30.80 9.30 -2.46
C GLY A 233 29.63 10.31 -2.43
N GLU A 234 29.91 11.60 -2.27
CA GLU A 234 28.91 12.66 -2.33
C GLU A 234 28.44 12.93 -3.77
N GLN A 235 27.16 13.27 -3.93
CA GLN A 235 26.65 13.71 -5.23
C GLN A 235 27.21 15.09 -5.57
N THR A 236 27.59 15.27 -6.84
CA THR A 236 28.15 16.53 -7.31
C THR A 236 27.41 17.04 -8.54
N VAL A 237 27.42 18.35 -8.73
CA VAL A 237 26.92 19.01 -9.94
C VAL A 237 28.07 19.76 -10.61
N THR A 238 28.16 19.70 -11.94
CA THR A 238 29.15 20.48 -12.68
C THR A 238 28.70 21.92 -12.75
N VAL A 239 29.58 22.87 -12.42
CA VAL A 239 29.28 24.31 -12.48
C VAL A 239 29.74 24.85 -13.83
N ASP A 240 28.82 25.50 -14.54
CA ASP A 240 29.13 26.30 -15.72
C ASP A 240 29.59 27.69 -15.28
N TRP A 241 30.90 27.92 -15.37
CA TRP A 241 31.55 29.17 -14.96
C TRP A 241 31.34 30.33 -15.93
N GLU A 242 30.69 30.13 -17.07
CA GLU A 242 30.10 31.26 -17.82
C GLU A 242 28.96 31.92 -17.02
N LEU A 243 28.41 31.19 -16.04
CA LEU A 243 27.35 31.63 -15.13
C LEU A 243 26.17 32.22 -15.91
N PRO A 244 25.51 31.48 -16.81
CA PRO A 244 24.34 31.98 -17.53
C PRO A 244 23.24 32.38 -16.54
N LEU A 245 22.68 33.58 -16.72
CA LEU A 245 21.59 34.06 -15.88
C LEU A 245 20.27 33.44 -16.35
N THR A 246 19.63 32.66 -15.49
CA THR A 246 18.32 32.03 -15.74
C THR A 246 17.16 32.98 -15.40
N GLU A 247 15.92 32.63 -15.77
CA GLU A 247 14.73 33.42 -15.45
C GLU A 247 14.57 33.60 -13.94
N TRP A 248 14.65 32.50 -13.20
CA TRP A 248 14.61 32.53 -11.73
C TRP A 248 15.79 33.30 -11.13
N GLY A 249 16.98 33.18 -11.73
CA GLY A 249 18.16 33.95 -11.31
C GLY A 249 17.97 35.45 -11.49
N GLN A 250 17.37 35.87 -12.62
CA GLN A 250 17.04 37.27 -12.86
C GLN A 250 15.99 37.77 -11.86
N PHE A 251 14.97 36.96 -11.55
CA PHE A 251 13.96 37.30 -10.55
C PHE A 251 14.57 37.52 -9.16
N LEU A 252 15.44 36.61 -8.71
CA LEU A 252 16.15 36.74 -7.44
C LEU A 252 17.09 37.96 -7.44
N LEU A 253 17.79 38.22 -8.54
CA LEU A 253 18.67 39.37 -8.71
C LEU A 253 17.90 40.69 -8.60
N PHE A 254 16.77 40.81 -9.28
CA PHE A 254 15.96 42.03 -9.21
C PHE A 254 15.32 42.19 -7.83
N SER A 255 14.86 41.10 -7.22
CA SER A 255 14.37 41.10 -5.84
C SER A 255 15.44 41.60 -4.86
N ARG A 256 16.69 41.14 -5.04
CA ARG A 256 17.86 41.54 -4.26
C ARG A 256 18.14 43.04 -4.39
N ILE A 257 18.20 43.55 -5.62
CA ILE A 257 18.42 44.97 -5.92
C ILE A 257 17.34 45.83 -5.26
N ILE A 258 16.06 45.41 -5.33
CA ILE A 258 14.94 46.13 -4.70
C ILE A 258 15.08 46.12 -3.18
N SER A 259 15.41 44.97 -2.59
CA SER A 259 15.58 44.83 -1.14
C SER A 259 16.71 45.74 -0.63
N ASP A 260 17.88 45.70 -1.26
CA ASP A 260 19.03 46.53 -0.88
C ASP A 260 18.74 48.01 -1.04
N PHE A 261 18.12 48.40 -2.16
CA PHE A 261 17.75 49.78 -2.39
C PHE A 261 16.71 50.29 -1.38
N SER A 262 15.73 49.46 -1.05
CA SER A 262 14.70 49.80 -0.06
C SER A 262 15.30 49.97 1.34
N ALA A 263 16.22 49.08 1.73
CA ALA A 263 16.95 49.18 2.98
C ALA A 263 17.83 50.46 3.04
N ALA A 264 18.57 50.75 1.96
CA ALA A 264 19.44 51.92 1.88
C ALA A 264 18.69 53.25 1.81
N THR A 265 17.44 53.24 1.33
CA THR A 265 16.65 54.46 1.08
C THR A 265 15.44 54.64 1.99
N ALA A 266 15.29 53.81 3.04
CA ALA A 266 14.12 53.82 3.93
C ALA A 266 13.80 55.21 4.52
N LEU A 267 14.83 56.02 4.80
CA LEU A 267 14.71 57.37 5.37
C LEU A 267 15.11 58.49 4.40
N VAL A 268 15.29 58.17 3.12
CA VAL A 268 15.81 59.10 2.11
C VAL A 268 14.65 59.67 1.29
N GLU A 269 14.63 60.99 1.08
CA GLU A 269 13.66 61.64 0.19
C GLU A 269 13.74 61.09 -1.24
N VAL A 270 12.58 60.89 -1.88
CA VAL A 270 12.44 60.29 -3.22
C VAL A 270 13.41 60.87 -4.24
N LYS A 271 13.58 62.20 -4.29
CA LYS A 271 14.47 62.88 -5.25
C LYS A 271 15.96 62.53 -5.09
N SER A 272 16.35 62.13 -3.89
CA SER A 272 17.73 61.80 -3.53
C SER A 272 18.04 60.30 -3.60
N LYS A 273 17.01 59.44 -3.65
CA LYS A 273 17.15 57.98 -3.67
C LYS A 273 18.03 57.45 -4.80
N LYS A 274 18.04 58.11 -5.97
CA LYS A 274 18.88 57.72 -7.12
C LYS A 274 20.39 57.61 -6.82
N ARG A 275 20.89 58.28 -5.78
CA ARG A 275 22.30 58.24 -5.36
C ARG A 275 22.68 56.94 -4.64
N TYR A 276 21.68 56.17 -4.20
CA TYR A 276 21.83 54.92 -3.44
C TYR A 276 21.64 53.67 -4.31
N ARG A 277 21.61 53.82 -5.64
CA ARG A 277 21.63 52.66 -6.54
C ARG A 277 22.93 51.90 -6.37
N ALA A 278 22.85 50.57 -6.46
CA ALA A 278 24.01 49.71 -6.47
C ALA A 278 24.93 50.08 -7.64
N LYS A 279 26.24 50.08 -7.40
CA LYS A 279 27.23 50.35 -8.44
C LYS A 279 27.40 49.10 -9.30
N GLU A 280 27.91 49.30 -10.51
CA GLU A 280 28.11 48.22 -11.48
C GLU A 280 28.98 47.07 -10.92
N ALA A 281 30.04 47.40 -10.16
CA ALA A 281 30.90 46.40 -9.53
C ALA A 281 30.16 45.54 -8.48
N ASP A 282 29.33 46.18 -7.65
CA ASP A 282 28.53 45.50 -6.62
C ASP A 282 27.48 44.59 -7.28
N LEU A 283 26.82 45.11 -8.34
CA LEU A 283 25.85 44.37 -9.13
C LEU A 283 26.46 43.14 -9.82
N MET A 284 27.71 43.23 -10.30
CA MET A 284 28.41 42.11 -10.92
C MET A 284 28.64 40.99 -9.91
N GLN A 285 29.06 41.32 -8.69
CA GLN A 285 29.26 40.35 -7.62
C GLN A 285 27.94 39.66 -7.26
N ILE A 286 26.88 40.43 -7.02
CA ILE A 286 25.55 39.91 -6.68
C ILE A 286 25.01 39.01 -7.80
N ARG A 287 25.14 39.45 -9.05
CA ARG A 287 24.69 38.70 -10.24
C ARG A 287 25.39 37.35 -10.34
N ASN A 288 26.71 37.30 -10.18
CA ASN A 288 27.46 36.05 -10.27
C ASN A 288 27.15 35.10 -9.13
N LEU A 289 26.92 35.63 -7.92
CA LEU A 289 26.50 34.86 -6.76
C LEU A 289 25.13 34.20 -7.00
N ILE A 290 24.17 34.97 -7.51
CA ILE A 290 22.81 34.46 -7.81
C ILE A 290 22.82 33.48 -8.98
N ALA A 291 23.59 33.76 -10.04
CA ALA A 291 23.73 32.83 -11.15
C ALA A 291 24.32 31.49 -10.69
N LEU A 292 25.37 31.51 -9.86
CA LEU A 292 25.93 30.30 -9.25
C LEU A 292 24.89 29.57 -8.41
N TRP A 293 24.18 30.29 -7.53
CA TRP A 293 23.11 29.72 -6.70
C TRP A 293 22.09 28.96 -7.55
N THR A 294 21.61 29.54 -8.65
CA THR A 294 20.60 28.87 -9.49
C THR A 294 21.06 27.56 -10.11
N GLN A 295 22.35 27.40 -10.39
CA GLN A 295 22.90 26.13 -10.90
C GLN A 295 23.00 25.07 -9.80
N ILE A 296 23.36 25.46 -8.58
CA ILE A 296 23.56 24.51 -7.46
C ILE A 296 22.28 24.23 -6.67
N ARG A 297 21.26 25.08 -6.81
CA ARG A 297 19.96 25.01 -6.12
C ARG A 297 19.34 23.61 -6.14
N GLY A 298 19.37 22.94 -7.28
CA GLY A 298 18.78 21.60 -7.44
C GLY A 298 19.45 20.55 -6.55
N LEU A 299 20.78 20.60 -6.44
CA LEU A 299 21.53 19.70 -5.55
C LEU A 299 21.25 20.03 -4.09
N CYS A 300 21.23 21.32 -3.73
CA CYS A 300 20.88 21.76 -2.38
C CYS A 300 19.48 21.28 -1.96
N GLN A 301 18.52 21.32 -2.87
CA GLN A 301 17.15 20.84 -2.62
C GLN A 301 17.12 19.32 -2.38
N ALA A 302 17.87 18.55 -3.18
CA ALA A 302 18.02 17.11 -2.98
C ALA A 302 18.70 16.78 -1.64
N GLY A 303 19.59 17.66 -1.17
CA GLY A 303 20.21 17.62 0.15
C GLY A 303 19.30 17.97 1.32
N LYS A 304 17.99 18.17 1.11
CA LYS A 304 17.00 18.56 2.13
C LYS A 304 17.25 19.94 2.75
N MET A 305 17.96 20.81 2.06
CA MET A 305 18.12 22.21 2.46
C MET A 305 16.80 22.96 2.27
N ASP A 306 16.42 23.84 3.20
CA ASP A 306 15.28 24.74 3.02
C ASP A 306 15.64 25.86 2.03
N ILE A 307 15.35 25.58 0.76
CA ILE A 307 15.65 26.48 -0.36
C ILE A 307 14.90 27.81 -0.25
N GLN A 308 13.66 27.81 0.24
CA GLN A 308 12.86 29.02 0.33
C GLN A 308 13.41 29.95 1.41
N GLU A 309 13.79 29.40 2.56
CA GLU A 309 14.43 30.19 3.62
C GLU A 309 15.79 30.73 3.17
N PHE A 310 16.59 29.91 2.46
CA PHE A 310 17.89 30.34 1.96
C PHE A 310 17.76 31.43 0.90
N GLU A 311 16.89 31.28 -0.10
CA GLU A 311 16.62 32.31 -1.12
C GLU A 311 16.12 33.61 -0.48
N LYS A 312 15.26 33.52 0.55
CA LYS A 312 14.81 34.69 1.31
C LYS A 312 15.97 35.39 2.03
N LYS A 313 16.95 34.64 2.56
CA LYS A 313 18.16 35.19 3.18
C LYS A 313 19.11 35.78 2.13
N LEU A 314 19.21 35.15 0.96
CA LEU A 314 20.00 35.57 -0.18
C LEU A 314 19.51 36.92 -0.71
N VAL A 315 18.20 37.05 -0.93
CA VAL A 315 17.55 38.31 -1.36
C VAL A 315 17.75 39.44 -0.33
N LYS A 316 17.86 39.10 0.96
CA LYS A 316 18.09 40.08 2.04
C LYS A 316 19.55 40.43 2.28
N GLY A 317 20.50 39.66 1.75
CA GLY A 317 21.92 39.98 1.90
C GLY A 317 22.52 39.67 3.22
N ASN A 318 22.01 38.62 3.82
CA ASN A 318 22.51 38.14 5.08
C ASN A 318 23.78 37.30 4.84
N HIS A 319 24.33 36.74 5.92
CA HIS A 319 25.54 35.89 5.94
C HIS A 319 25.59 34.71 4.95
N VAL A 320 24.48 34.37 4.29
CA VAL A 320 24.45 33.35 3.23
C VAL A 320 25.21 33.77 1.97
N ASP A 321 25.41 35.08 1.75
CA ASP A 321 26.21 35.60 0.64
C ASP A 321 27.66 35.09 0.77
N GLU A 322 28.22 35.07 1.98
CA GLU A 322 29.60 34.60 2.23
C GLU A 322 29.79 33.12 1.87
N GLU A 323 28.77 32.28 2.11
CA GLU A 323 28.82 30.85 1.80
C GLU A 323 28.91 30.60 0.29
N VAL A 324 28.07 31.28 -0.49
CA VAL A 324 28.08 31.14 -1.96
C VAL A 324 29.29 31.86 -2.56
N GLN A 325 29.72 32.97 -1.94
CA GLN A 325 30.88 33.74 -2.36
C GLN A 325 32.18 32.93 -2.23
N ASP A 326 32.35 32.12 -1.18
CA ASP A 326 33.54 31.27 -1.02
C ASP A 326 33.65 30.25 -2.17
N VAL A 327 32.53 29.62 -2.53
CA VAL A 327 32.46 28.72 -3.70
C VAL A 327 32.78 29.47 -4.99
N LEU A 328 32.24 30.69 -5.17
CA LEU A 328 32.49 31.55 -6.33
C LEU A 328 33.97 31.98 -6.43
N LEU A 329 34.67 32.17 -5.31
CA LEU A 329 36.10 32.52 -5.29
C LEU A 329 36.99 31.31 -5.60
N GLN A 330 36.67 30.18 -4.98
CA GLN A 330 37.43 28.93 -5.09
C GLN A 330 37.24 28.25 -6.45
N ARG A 331 36.14 28.52 -7.13
CA ARG A 331 35.79 28.06 -8.48
C ARG A 331 36.00 26.55 -8.69
N PRO A 332 35.41 25.67 -7.87
CA PRO A 332 35.61 24.24 -8.03
C PRO A 332 35.05 23.74 -9.38
N ARG A 333 35.61 22.65 -9.91
CA ARG A 333 35.12 22.06 -11.17
C ARG A 333 33.72 21.45 -11.03
N ALA A 334 33.44 20.89 -9.87
CA ALA A 334 32.14 20.36 -9.49
C ALA A 334 31.81 20.83 -8.08
N PHE A 335 30.53 21.11 -7.82
CA PHE A 335 30.02 21.53 -6.53
C PHE A 335 29.38 20.35 -5.79
N ALA A 336 29.57 20.31 -4.48
CA ALA A 336 28.92 19.38 -3.57
C ALA A 336 28.43 20.12 -2.32
N LEU A 337 27.43 19.58 -1.64
CA LEU A 337 26.80 20.22 -0.47
C LEU A 337 27.80 20.49 0.66
N SER A 338 28.72 19.56 0.89
CA SER A 338 29.77 19.68 1.92
C SER A 338 30.76 20.83 1.69
N MET A 339 30.76 21.42 0.48
CA MET A 339 31.56 22.61 0.15
C MET A 339 30.96 23.90 0.72
N MET A 340 29.69 23.90 1.15
CA MET A 340 29.12 25.03 1.87
C MET A 340 29.41 24.92 3.38
N PRO A 341 29.91 25.99 4.04
CA PRO A 341 30.25 25.95 5.46
C PRO A 341 29.10 25.48 6.36
N SER A 342 27.87 25.92 6.09
CA SER A 342 26.69 25.56 6.90
C SER A 342 26.31 24.08 6.80
N GLN A 343 26.63 23.44 5.68
CA GLN A 343 26.27 22.03 5.41
C GLN A 343 27.42 21.07 5.67
N LYS A 344 28.67 21.56 5.73
CA LYS A 344 29.87 20.74 5.91
C LYS A 344 29.79 19.81 7.13
N GLN A 345 29.43 20.33 8.29
CA GLN A 345 29.33 19.52 9.51
C GLN A 345 28.24 18.45 9.42
N HIS A 346 27.08 18.81 8.86
CA HIS A 346 25.99 17.86 8.68
C HIS A 346 26.40 16.73 7.72
N MET A 347 27.01 17.07 6.59
CA MET A 347 27.47 16.10 5.61
C MET A 347 28.61 15.22 6.14
N GLN A 348 29.51 15.77 6.97
CA GLN A 348 30.51 14.98 7.69
C GLN A 348 29.87 13.96 8.63
N GLN A 349 28.88 14.36 9.43
CA GLN A 349 28.15 13.44 10.31
C GLN A 349 27.41 12.35 9.52
N VAL A 350 26.82 12.68 8.37
CA VAL A 350 26.15 11.70 7.49
C VAL A 350 27.18 10.72 6.92
N ALA A 351 28.35 11.21 6.48
CA ALA A 351 29.43 10.36 5.98
C ALA A 351 29.98 9.44 7.09
N GLU A 352 30.25 9.97 8.28
CA GLU A 352 30.69 9.21 9.47
C GLU A 352 29.65 8.15 9.86
N THR A 353 28.36 8.50 9.88
CA THR A 353 27.29 7.55 10.19
C THR A 353 27.20 6.44 9.14
N ARG A 354 27.40 6.77 7.86
CA ARG A 354 27.43 5.79 6.77
C ARG A 354 28.64 4.87 6.86
N GLU A 355 29.81 5.42 7.21
CA GLU A 355 31.03 4.64 7.44
C GLU A 355 30.86 3.72 8.66
N GLN A 356 30.30 4.22 9.77
CA GLN A 356 29.96 3.41 10.94
C GLN A 356 28.94 2.33 10.62
N ALA A 357 27.95 2.62 9.78
CA ALA A 357 26.97 1.62 9.33
C ALA A 357 27.63 0.54 8.46
N MET A 358 28.51 0.91 7.52
CA MET A 358 29.27 -0.08 6.73
C MET A 358 30.23 -0.89 7.60
N LEU A 359 30.92 -0.27 8.56
CA LEU A 359 31.77 -0.98 9.52
C LEU A 359 30.94 -1.93 10.38
N GLY A 360 29.76 -1.51 10.83
CA GLY A 360 28.81 -2.34 11.56
C GLY A 360 28.31 -3.51 10.72
N GLU A 361 28.02 -3.31 9.43
CA GLU A 361 27.61 -4.36 8.51
C GLU A 361 28.75 -5.34 8.23
N VAL A 362 29.99 -4.87 8.06
CA VAL A 362 31.18 -5.71 7.91
C VAL A 362 31.47 -6.48 9.21
N GLU A 363 31.30 -5.87 10.38
CA GLU A 363 31.39 -6.56 11.67
C GLU A 363 30.28 -7.58 11.86
N GLN A 364 29.06 -7.27 11.42
CA GLN A 364 27.93 -8.19 11.43
C GLN A 364 28.17 -9.36 10.48
N GLN A 365 28.68 -9.13 9.26
CA GLN A 365 29.10 -10.19 8.35
C GLN A 365 30.27 -11.00 8.91
N ARG A 366 31.23 -10.37 9.61
CA ARG A 366 32.30 -11.09 10.33
C ARG A 366 31.74 -11.95 11.46
N LEU A 367 30.76 -11.44 12.21
CA LEU A 367 30.05 -12.17 13.25
C LEU A 367 29.25 -13.32 12.65
N GLU A 368 28.56 -13.12 11.54
CA GLU A 368 27.82 -14.15 10.80
C GLU A 368 28.76 -15.21 10.24
N VAL A 369 29.92 -14.85 9.70
CA VAL A 369 30.95 -15.81 9.27
C VAL A 369 31.52 -16.55 10.49
N ARG A 370 31.71 -15.88 11.63
CA ARG A 370 32.17 -16.51 12.87
C ARG A 370 31.11 -17.46 13.44
N HIS A 371 29.84 -17.07 13.39
CA HIS A 371 28.67 -17.87 13.74
C HIS A 371 28.52 -19.05 12.78
N ALA A 372 28.69 -18.86 11.47
CA ALA A 372 28.66 -19.91 10.48
C ALA A 372 29.82 -20.89 10.63
N LYS A 373 31.03 -20.42 10.95
CA LYS A 373 32.19 -21.25 11.29
C LYS A 373 31.96 -22.01 12.60
N PHE A 374 31.37 -21.36 13.60
CA PHE A 374 31.04 -21.98 14.88
C PHE A 374 29.88 -22.96 14.77
N ASP A 375 28.90 -22.70 13.90
CA ASP A 375 27.81 -23.60 13.59
C ASP A 375 28.28 -24.76 12.71
N PHE A 376 29.24 -24.53 11.82
CA PHE A 376 29.95 -25.58 11.12
C PHE A 376 30.71 -26.46 12.11
N LEU A 377 31.43 -25.87 13.07
CA LEU A 377 32.11 -26.60 14.14
C LEU A 377 31.12 -27.37 15.02
N LYS A 378 29.99 -26.76 15.42
CA LYS A 378 28.89 -27.43 16.14
C LYS A 378 28.27 -28.55 15.33
N LYS A 379 28.08 -28.37 14.01
CA LYS A 379 27.54 -29.40 13.10
C LYS A 379 28.56 -30.53 12.91
N ALA A 380 29.85 -30.23 12.81
CA ALA A 380 30.93 -31.21 12.74
C ALA A 380 31.06 -31.99 14.05
N LEU A 381 31.08 -31.30 15.21
CA LEU A 381 31.04 -31.94 16.52
C LEU A 381 29.77 -32.76 16.72
N LYS A 382 28.60 -32.27 16.28
CA LYS A 382 27.36 -33.07 16.25
C LYS A 382 27.50 -34.28 15.33
N ARG A 383 28.16 -34.16 14.17
CA ARG A 383 28.39 -35.27 13.22
C ARG A 383 29.31 -36.32 13.82
N ASP A 384 30.36 -35.90 14.51
CA ASP A 384 31.35 -36.77 15.15
C ASP A 384 30.75 -37.41 16.41
N GLN A 385 29.97 -36.67 17.19
CA GLN A 385 29.12 -37.20 18.25
C GLN A 385 28.13 -38.22 17.67
N LEU A 386 27.51 -37.95 16.52
CA LEU A 386 26.63 -38.89 15.82
C LEU A 386 27.37 -40.13 15.32
N GLN A 387 28.63 -40.03 14.93
CA GLN A 387 29.47 -41.17 14.55
C GLN A 387 29.82 -42.02 15.77
N LEU A 388 30.18 -41.41 16.90
CA LEU A 388 30.40 -42.10 18.17
C LEU A 388 29.11 -42.76 18.68
N THR A 389 27.96 -42.07 18.61
CA THR A 389 26.65 -42.64 18.92
C THR A 389 26.25 -43.74 17.92
N ARG A 390 26.63 -43.64 16.63
CA ARG A 390 26.39 -44.71 15.64
C ARG A 390 27.19 -45.97 15.92
N ILE A 391 28.43 -45.83 16.41
CA ILE A 391 29.27 -46.97 16.81
C ILE A 391 28.73 -47.60 18.10
N GLN A 392 28.30 -46.80 19.08
CA GLN A 392 27.68 -47.29 20.31
C GLN A 392 26.27 -47.88 20.10
N ALA A 393 25.51 -47.38 19.12
CA ALA A 393 24.18 -47.87 18.76
C ALA A 393 24.19 -48.97 17.69
N ALA A 394 25.35 -49.40 17.19
CA ALA A 394 25.45 -50.44 16.16
C ALA A 394 24.81 -51.78 16.57
N PRO A 395 24.94 -52.27 17.82
CA PRO A 395 24.23 -53.47 18.27
C PRO A 395 22.70 -53.30 18.28
N ALA A 396 22.22 -52.13 18.72
CA ALA A 396 20.80 -51.79 18.71
C ALA A 396 20.24 -51.60 17.30
N LYS A 397 21.04 -51.11 16.35
CA LYS A 397 20.66 -50.97 14.94
C LYS A 397 20.64 -52.30 14.19
N LEU A 398 21.55 -53.22 14.51
CA LEU A 398 21.50 -54.60 13.99
C LEU A 398 20.24 -55.31 14.51
N SER A 399 19.93 -55.16 15.79
CA SER A 399 18.68 -55.65 16.38
C SER A 399 17.46 -54.98 15.74
N ALA A 400 17.47 -53.67 15.51
CA ALA A 400 16.36 -52.95 14.86
C ALA A 400 16.22 -53.30 13.36
N LEU A 401 17.31 -53.61 12.66
CA LEU A 401 17.28 -54.10 11.27
C LEU A 401 16.73 -55.52 11.21
N GLN A 402 17.08 -56.40 12.15
CA GLN A 402 16.42 -57.69 12.32
C GLN A 402 14.93 -57.50 12.62
N SER A 403 14.57 -56.66 13.59
CA SER A 403 13.17 -56.35 13.90
C SER A 403 12.42 -55.73 12.71
N ARG A 404 13.07 -54.89 11.90
CA ARG A 404 12.47 -54.31 10.69
C ARG A 404 12.32 -55.33 9.57
N THR A 405 13.28 -56.22 9.40
CA THR A 405 13.20 -57.30 8.40
C THR A 405 12.13 -58.32 8.81
N GLU A 406 12.06 -58.64 10.10
CA GLU A 406 10.97 -59.42 10.67
C GLU A 406 9.63 -58.69 10.60
N ALA A 407 9.59 -57.37 10.79
CA ALA A 407 8.35 -56.59 10.66
C ALA A 407 7.86 -56.55 9.22
N VAL A 408 8.74 -56.33 8.25
CA VAL A 408 8.41 -56.41 6.81
C VAL A 408 7.97 -57.83 6.45
N TRP A 409 8.66 -58.86 6.95
CA TRP A 409 8.24 -60.24 6.76
C TRP A 409 6.89 -60.55 7.42
N ARG A 410 6.63 -60.03 8.63
CA ARG A 410 5.34 -60.13 9.32
C ARG A 410 4.24 -59.37 8.58
N GLU A 411 4.53 -58.20 7.99
CA GLU A 411 3.61 -57.44 7.13
C GLU A 411 3.29 -58.21 5.85
N GLU A 412 4.29 -58.82 5.20
CA GLU A 412 4.09 -59.67 4.04
C GLU A 412 3.26 -60.92 4.37
N GLN A 413 3.55 -61.58 5.50
CA GLN A 413 2.76 -62.71 6.00
C GLN A 413 1.34 -62.28 6.40
N ALA A 414 1.17 -61.12 7.03
CA ALA A 414 -0.13 -60.57 7.35
C ALA A 414 -0.91 -60.25 6.07
N ALA A 415 -0.29 -59.67 5.05
CA ALA A 415 -0.94 -59.38 3.76
C ALA A 415 -1.27 -60.65 2.96
N LEU A 416 -0.49 -61.73 3.13
CA LEU A 416 -0.79 -63.06 2.58
C LEU A 416 -1.95 -63.71 3.34
N GLY A 417 -1.94 -63.62 4.67
CA GLY A 417 -3.00 -64.10 5.54
C GLY A 417 -4.32 -63.36 5.30
N GLU A 418 -4.27 -62.02 5.21
CA GLU A 418 -5.40 -61.17 4.86
C GLU A 418 -5.95 -61.55 3.49
N ARG A 419 -5.09 -61.74 2.47
CA ARG A 419 -5.55 -62.23 1.16
C ARG A 419 -6.18 -63.62 1.24
N ALA A 420 -5.62 -64.54 2.03
CA ALA A 420 -6.17 -65.88 2.20
C ALA A 420 -7.55 -65.84 2.88
N VAL A 421 -7.69 -65.06 3.96
CA VAL A 421 -8.96 -64.84 4.67
C VAL A 421 -9.95 -64.12 3.77
N HIS A 422 -9.54 -63.07 3.07
CA HIS A 422 -10.40 -62.31 2.17
C HIS A 422 -10.88 -63.16 0.99
N ASN A 423 -10.02 -64.02 0.44
CA ASN A 423 -10.42 -64.99 -0.58
C ASN A 423 -11.36 -66.05 -0.02
N TRP A 424 -11.14 -66.52 1.21
CA TRP A 424 -12.02 -67.47 1.87
C TRP A 424 -13.39 -66.84 2.17
N CYS A 425 -13.41 -65.62 2.72
CA CYS A 425 -14.62 -64.84 2.93
C CYS A 425 -15.33 -64.59 1.61
N ASN A 426 -14.69 -64.01 0.60
CA ASN A 426 -15.34 -63.76 -0.70
C ASN A 426 -15.90 -65.03 -1.36
N LYS A 427 -15.32 -66.20 -1.07
CA LYS A 427 -15.78 -67.49 -1.61
C LYS A 427 -16.87 -68.16 -0.77
N PHE A 428 -16.89 -67.98 0.54
CA PHE A 428 -17.73 -68.76 1.46
C PHE A 428 -18.51 -67.94 2.50
N LEU A 429 -18.19 -66.65 2.70
CA LEU A 429 -18.90 -65.69 3.56
C LEU A 429 -19.17 -64.38 2.82
N ARG A 430 -20.44 -64.11 2.50
CA ARG A 430 -20.82 -62.80 1.96
C ARG A 430 -20.81 -61.75 3.08
N VAL A 431 -19.75 -60.96 3.15
CA VAL A 431 -19.66 -59.80 4.05
C VAL A 431 -20.36 -58.63 3.39
N VAL A 432 -21.34 -58.05 4.07
CA VAL A 432 -22.03 -56.82 3.63
C VAL A 432 -21.75 -55.74 4.66
N GLU A 433 -21.11 -54.67 4.23
CA GLU A 433 -20.94 -53.48 5.05
C GLU A 433 -22.23 -52.67 5.05
N VAL A 434 -22.73 -52.35 6.23
CA VAL A 434 -23.95 -51.56 6.41
C VAL A 434 -23.62 -50.34 7.25
N GLU A 435 -23.86 -49.14 6.70
CA GLU A 435 -23.54 -47.88 7.38
C GLU A 435 -24.34 -47.70 8.67
N LYS A 436 -25.57 -48.22 8.70
CA LYS A 436 -26.48 -48.20 9.85
C LYS A 436 -27.20 -49.53 9.99
N ALA A 437 -27.46 -49.93 11.23
CA ALA A 437 -28.18 -51.16 11.54
C ALA A 437 -29.51 -51.30 10.76
N ASP A 438 -30.28 -50.22 10.66
CA ASP A 438 -31.59 -50.21 10.00
C ASP A 438 -31.52 -50.57 8.50
N PHE A 439 -30.35 -50.46 7.87
CA PHE A 439 -30.16 -50.80 6.46
C PHE A 439 -29.79 -52.27 6.21
N ALA A 440 -29.55 -53.06 7.24
CA ALA A 440 -29.15 -54.47 7.07
C ALA A 440 -30.29 -55.38 6.63
N THR A 441 -31.54 -55.05 6.94
CA THR A 441 -32.70 -55.91 6.68
C THR A 441 -32.89 -56.19 5.19
N GLY A 442 -32.68 -55.20 4.33
CA GLY A 442 -32.78 -55.37 2.87
C GLY A 442 -31.80 -56.42 2.32
N PRO A 443 -30.48 -56.25 2.54
CA PRO A 443 -29.48 -57.25 2.17
C PRO A 443 -29.72 -58.64 2.77
N MET A 444 -30.21 -58.73 4.02
CA MET A 444 -30.54 -60.01 4.65
C MET A 444 -31.69 -60.73 3.92
N ILE A 445 -32.77 -60.01 3.59
CA ILE A 445 -33.90 -60.56 2.83
C ILE A 445 -33.46 -61.00 1.43
N GLU A 446 -32.64 -60.20 0.74
CA GLU A 446 -32.11 -60.55 -0.57
C GLU A 446 -31.29 -61.86 -0.51
N TYR A 447 -30.42 -61.98 0.49
CA TYR A 447 -29.57 -63.16 0.67
C TYR A 447 -30.37 -64.39 1.07
N LEU A 448 -31.38 -64.23 1.94
CA LEU A 448 -32.29 -65.30 2.33
C LEU A 448 -33.04 -65.86 1.11
N ASN A 449 -33.61 -64.98 0.27
CA ASN A 449 -34.27 -65.37 -0.99
C ASN A 449 -33.31 -66.06 -1.96
N PHE A 450 -32.07 -65.57 -2.03
CA PHE A 450 -31.02 -66.20 -2.83
C PHE A 450 -30.72 -67.62 -2.34
N LEU A 451 -30.52 -67.84 -1.04
CA LEU A 451 -30.25 -69.16 -0.46
C LEU A 451 -31.43 -70.12 -0.65
N ALA A 452 -32.65 -69.66 -0.41
CA ALA A 452 -33.86 -70.43 -0.66
C ALA A 452 -33.94 -70.91 -2.11
N LYS A 453 -33.70 -70.01 -3.06
CA LYS A 453 -33.64 -70.34 -4.49
C LYS A 453 -32.48 -71.28 -4.83
N LEU A 454 -31.29 -71.04 -4.26
CA LEU A 454 -30.08 -71.81 -4.54
C LEU A 454 -30.24 -73.27 -4.10
N HIS A 455 -30.80 -73.49 -2.91
CA HIS A 455 -31.01 -74.82 -2.35
C HIS A 455 -32.37 -75.43 -2.71
N ASN A 456 -33.19 -74.71 -3.50
CA ASN A 456 -34.54 -75.11 -3.90
C ASN A 456 -35.43 -75.47 -2.70
N VAL A 457 -35.36 -74.66 -1.64
CA VAL A 457 -36.20 -74.77 -0.46
C VAL A 457 -37.08 -73.52 -0.33
N PRO A 458 -38.31 -73.64 0.18
CA PRO A 458 -39.13 -72.48 0.54
C PRO A 458 -38.40 -71.54 1.51
N VAL A 459 -38.63 -70.24 1.38
CA VAL A 459 -37.96 -69.21 2.20
C VAL A 459 -38.25 -69.37 3.69
N ASP A 460 -39.46 -69.79 4.04
CA ASP A 460 -39.92 -70.09 5.40
C ASP A 460 -39.27 -71.33 6.02
N GLN A 461 -38.59 -72.16 5.20
CA GLN A 461 -37.77 -73.29 5.67
C GLN A 461 -36.30 -72.91 5.89
N VAL A 462 -35.92 -71.66 5.63
CA VAL A 462 -34.56 -71.17 5.91
C VAL A 462 -34.50 -70.67 7.34
N HIS A 463 -33.71 -71.35 8.17
CA HIS A 463 -33.47 -70.96 9.56
C HIS A 463 -32.34 -69.93 9.64
N ILE A 464 -32.56 -68.83 10.34
CA ILE A 464 -31.55 -67.79 10.51
C ILE A 464 -30.93 -67.92 11.90
N VAL A 465 -29.61 -68.12 11.94
CA VAL A 465 -28.85 -68.04 13.19
C VAL A 465 -28.01 -66.78 13.16
N CYS A 466 -28.28 -65.85 14.06
CA CYS A 466 -27.47 -64.64 14.22
C CYS A 466 -26.44 -64.87 15.30
N PHE A 467 -25.24 -64.31 15.15
CA PHE A 467 -24.20 -64.38 16.16
C PHE A 467 -23.65 -62.98 16.45
N CYS A 468 -23.45 -62.67 17.74
CA CYS A 468 -22.79 -61.44 18.16
C CYS A 468 -21.87 -61.70 19.35
N ASP A 469 -20.62 -61.29 19.21
CA ASP A 469 -19.64 -61.33 20.29
C ASP A 469 -19.50 -59.94 20.94
N PHE A 470 -19.99 -59.79 22.16
CA PHE A 470 -19.85 -58.56 22.94
C PHE A 470 -18.48 -58.44 23.63
N ASN A 471 -17.59 -59.42 23.51
CA ASN A 471 -16.18 -59.26 23.89
C ASN A 471 -15.42 -58.33 22.94
N HIS A 472 -15.94 -58.11 21.73
CA HIS A 472 -15.34 -57.15 20.83
C HIS A 472 -15.39 -55.75 21.45
N PRO A 473 -14.26 -55.02 21.55
CA PRO A 473 -14.18 -53.76 22.31
C PRO A 473 -15.19 -52.69 21.88
N GLN A 474 -15.57 -52.70 20.59
CA GLN A 474 -16.54 -51.75 20.05
C GLN A 474 -18.00 -52.21 20.20
N ALA A 475 -18.26 -53.51 20.33
CA ALA A 475 -19.62 -54.04 20.44
C ALA A 475 -20.25 -53.73 21.81
N SER A 476 -19.45 -53.69 22.86
CA SER A 476 -19.90 -53.39 24.23
C SER A 476 -20.25 -51.92 24.46
N ALA A 477 -19.93 -51.00 23.55
CA ALA A 477 -20.29 -49.58 23.72
C ALA A 477 -21.82 -49.40 23.70
N LYS A 478 -22.37 -48.64 24.65
CA LYS A 478 -23.84 -48.55 24.87
C LYS A 478 -24.65 -48.21 23.61
N ALA A 479 -24.15 -47.30 22.77
CA ALA A 479 -24.79 -46.97 21.49
C ALA A 479 -24.78 -48.15 20.50
N ARG A 480 -23.69 -48.92 20.47
CA ARG A 480 -23.53 -50.09 19.60
C ARG A 480 -24.34 -51.29 20.07
N VAL A 481 -24.51 -51.48 21.38
CA VAL A 481 -25.40 -52.52 21.92
C VAL A 481 -26.84 -52.32 21.42
N ALA A 482 -27.32 -51.07 21.37
CA ALA A 482 -28.65 -50.77 20.83
C ALA A 482 -28.77 -51.03 19.32
N ASP A 483 -27.73 -50.70 18.54
CA ASP A 483 -27.68 -51.00 17.11
C ASP A 483 -27.70 -52.52 16.86
N LEU A 484 -26.88 -53.28 17.60
CA LEU A 484 -26.79 -54.73 17.49
C LEU A 484 -28.09 -55.43 17.95
N ALA A 485 -28.74 -54.92 18.99
CA ALA A 485 -30.05 -55.41 19.42
C ALA A 485 -31.12 -55.23 18.33
N ARG A 486 -31.13 -54.09 17.63
CA ARG A 486 -32.05 -53.83 16.50
C ARG A 486 -31.79 -54.77 15.33
N LEU A 487 -30.53 -55.11 15.06
CA LEU A 487 -30.17 -56.12 14.06
C LEU A 487 -30.69 -57.50 14.44
N PHE A 488 -30.49 -57.92 15.70
CA PHE A 488 -31.05 -59.18 16.21
C PHE A 488 -32.57 -59.23 16.07
N GLN A 489 -33.25 -58.14 16.42
CA GLN A 489 -34.70 -58.03 16.27
C GLN A 489 -35.10 -58.19 14.81
N SER A 490 -34.46 -57.48 13.89
CA SER A 490 -34.76 -57.57 12.46
C SER A 490 -34.61 -59.01 11.94
N CYS A 491 -33.57 -59.72 12.36
CA CYS A 491 -33.38 -61.13 11.99
C CYS A 491 -34.42 -62.07 12.61
N CYS A 492 -34.80 -61.84 13.87
CA CYS A 492 -35.82 -62.64 14.54
C CYS A 492 -37.19 -62.39 13.91
N GLU A 493 -37.54 -61.15 13.59
CA GLU A 493 -38.81 -60.79 12.94
C GLU A 493 -38.95 -61.37 11.53
N MET A 494 -37.84 -61.58 10.81
CA MET A 494 -37.86 -62.21 9.49
C MET A 494 -38.40 -63.65 9.54
N SER A 495 -38.14 -64.39 10.62
CA SER A 495 -38.74 -65.70 10.84
C SER A 495 -38.89 -66.03 12.33
N PRO A 496 -39.94 -65.53 13.00
CA PRO A 496 -40.02 -65.49 14.46
C PRO A 496 -39.95 -66.85 15.17
N THR A 497 -40.39 -67.93 14.51
CA THR A 497 -40.42 -69.28 15.07
C THR A 497 -39.19 -70.12 14.72
N THR A 498 -38.41 -69.69 13.72
CA THR A 498 -37.29 -70.48 13.18
C THR A 498 -35.95 -69.75 13.15
N SER A 499 -35.92 -68.46 13.51
CA SER A 499 -34.71 -67.67 13.72
C SER A 499 -34.29 -67.70 15.19
N VAL A 500 -32.99 -67.64 15.44
CA VAL A 500 -32.43 -67.46 16.79
C VAL A 500 -31.16 -66.63 16.71
N GLY A 501 -30.94 -65.80 17.71
CA GLY A 501 -29.69 -65.13 17.96
C GLY A 501 -28.86 -65.87 19.00
N ILE A 502 -27.55 -65.89 18.82
CA ILE A 502 -26.56 -66.38 19.77
C ILE A 502 -25.71 -65.16 20.13
N CYS A 503 -25.69 -64.78 21.38
CA CYS A 503 -24.81 -63.70 21.82
C CYS A 503 -23.82 -64.16 22.88
N ASP A 504 -22.54 -63.91 22.63
CA ASP A 504 -21.50 -64.07 23.63
C ASP A 504 -21.45 -62.79 24.46
N PHE A 505 -21.77 -62.94 25.73
CA PHE A 505 -21.70 -61.84 26.68
C PHE A 505 -20.24 -61.54 27.03
N PRO A 506 -19.94 -60.30 27.46
CA PRO A 506 -18.58 -59.92 27.83
C PRO A 506 -18.02 -60.83 28.95
N GLU A 507 -16.78 -61.25 28.79
CA GLU A 507 -16.00 -62.03 29.77
C GLU A 507 -15.22 -61.13 30.73
N VAL A 508 -14.95 -59.89 30.31
CA VAL A 508 -14.22 -58.89 31.09
C VAL A 508 -15.10 -57.65 31.27
N PRO A 509 -15.32 -57.18 32.52
CA PRO A 509 -16.10 -55.98 32.73
C PRO A 509 -15.34 -54.76 32.24
N LYS A 510 -16.06 -53.78 31.68
CA LYS A 510 -15.46 -52.46 31.47
C LYS A 510 -15.02 -51.89 32.82
N ALA A 511 -13.95 -51.11 32.80
CA ALA A 511 -13.47 -50.40 33.98
C ALA A 511 -14.54 -49.49 34.62
N SER A 512 -15.53 -49.03 33.83
CA SER A 512 -16.65 -48.22 34.30
C SER A 512 -17.73 -49.00 35.07
N SER A 513 -17.71 -50.34 35.03
CA SER A 513 -18.81 -51.19 35.50
C SER A 513 -18.62 -51.52 36.98
N LYS A 514 -19.37 -50.80 37.84
CA LYS A 514 -19.19 -50.82 39.31
C LYS A 514 -19.47 -52.19 39.93
N ARG A 515 -20.41 -52.95 39.36
CA ARG A 515 -20.76 -54.33 39.78
C ARG A 515 -20.15 -55.38 38.85
N GLY A 516 -19.12 -55.01 38.09
CA GLY A 516 -18.45 -55.89 37.14
C GLY A 516 -19.37 -56.31 35.99
N LEU A 517 -19.28 -57.60 35.60
CA LEU A 517 -20.04 -58.15 34.48
C LEU A 517 -21.55 -58.03 34.64
N ALA A 518 -22.04 -57.96 35.88
CA ALA A 518 -23.48 -57.84 36.14
C ALA A 518 -24.09 -56.55 35.59
N ASP A 519 -23.33 -55.45 35.54
CA ASP A 519 -23.81 -54.19 34.94
C ASP A 519 -23.83 -54.30 33.40
N GLU A 520 -22.80 -54.91 32.81
CA GLU A 520 -22.71 -55.14 31.36
C GLU A 520 -23.81 -56.08 30.85
N GLU A 521 -24.03 -57.22 31.52
CA GLU A 521 -25.10 -58.16 31.15
C GLU A 521 -26.47 -57.49 31.27
N ASN A 522 -26.70 -56.73 32.35
CA ASN A 522 -27.97 -56.05 32.56
C ASN A 522 -28.23 -54.99 31.49
N ASP A 523 -27.20 -54.23 31.08
CA ASP A 523 -27.33 -53.24 30.02
C ASP A 523 -27.69 -53.89 28.68
N ILE A 524 -27.07 -55.02 28.33
CA ILE A 524 -27.42 -55.81 27.13
C ILE A 524 -28.85 -56.34 27.24
N GLN A 525 -29.21 -56.94 28.38
CA GLN A 525 -30.55 -57.52 28.61
C GLN A 525 -31.66 -56.48 28.52
N VAL A 526 -31.50 -55.33 29.19
CA VAL A 526 -32.47 -54.22 29.13
C VAL A 526 -32.60 -53.71 27.71
N THR A 527 -31.50 -53.64 26.95
CA THR A 527 -31.53 -53.20 25.56
C THR A 527 -32.27 -54.20 24.66
N PHE A 528 -32.08 -55.51 24.87
CA PHE A 528 -32.78 -56.54 24.11
C PHE A 528 -34.28 -56.56 24.45
N TRP A 529 -34.63 -56.44 25.73
CA TRP A 529 -36.04 -56.32 26.15
C TRP A 529 -36.71 -55.08 25.57
N ALA A 530 -35.99 -53.96 25.46
CA ALA A 530 -36.51 -52.75 24.81
C ALA A 530 -36.84 -52.98 23.32
N GLN A 531 -36.15 -53.92 22.66
CA GLN A 531 -36.42 -54.35 21.28
C GLN A 531 -37.35 -55.58 21.21
N LYS A 532 -38.10 -55.87 22.28
CA LYS A 532 -39.02 -57.02 22.39
C LYS A 532 -38.35 -58.39 22.18
N LEU A 533 -37.03 -58.47 22.27
CA LEU A 533 -36.29 -59.73 22.23
C LEU A 533 -36.29 -60.36 23.62
N ASN A 534 -36.42 -61.68 23.66
CA ASN A 534 -36.28 -62.46 24.88
C ASN A 534 -34.96 -63.25 24.85
N ILE A 535 -34.25 -63.26 25.97
CA ILE A 535 -32.94 -63.90 26.13
C ILE A 535 -33.11 -65.12 27.02
N ASP A 536 -32.79 -66.29 26.48
CA ASP A 536 -32.75 -67.52 27.25
C ASP A 536 -31.50 -67.55 28.13
N THR A 537 -31.72 -67.24 29.41
CA THR A 537 -30.69 -67.27 30.45
C THR A 537 -30.46 -68.66 31.04
N ARG A 538 -31.15 -69.70 30.52
CA ARG A 538 -31.01 -71.10 30.99
C ARG A 538 -29.79 -71.80 30.40
N PHE A 539 -29.24 -71.30 29.29
CA PHE A 539 -28.01 -71.82 28.70
C PHE A 539 -26.81 -71.36 29.52
N ILE A 540 -26.05 -72.31 30.09
CA ILE A 540 -24.80 -72.03 30.82
C ILE A 540 -23.71 -73.00 30.33
N LEU A 541 -22.86 -72.57 29.39
CA LEU A 541 -21.56 -73.20 29.17
C LEU A 541 -20.65 -72.94 30.39
N ALA A 542 -20.30 -74.00 31.11
CA ALA A 542 -19.41 -73.96 32.26
C ALA A 542 -17.95 -73.94 31.78
N TYR A 543 -17.47 -72.77 31.34
CA TYR A 543 -16.04 -72.50 31.28
C TYR A 543 -15.60 -71.76 32.53
N ASP A 544 -14.38 -72.04 33.00
CA ASP A 544 -13.76 -71.28 34.07
C ASP A 544 -13.53 -69.84 33.57
N LEU A 545 -14.18 -68.87 34.22
CA LEU A 545 -13.94 -67.46 33.91
C LEU A 545 -12.51 -67.07 34.33
N PRO A 546 -11.87 -66.14 33.61
CA PRO A 546 -10.63 -65.53 34.08
C PRO A 546 -10.83 -64.95 35.50
N PRO A 547 -9.86 -65.10 36.42
CA PRO A 547 -9.99 -64.62 37.80
C PRO A 547 -10.36 -63.14 37.93
N ALA A 548 -9.95 -62.33 36.95
CA ALA A 548 -10.27 -60.91 36.87
C ALA A 548 -11.77 -60.62 36.66
N GLY A 549 -12.48 -61.49 35.94
CA GLY A 549 -13.94 -61.40 35.76
C GLY A 549 -14.72 -61.90 36.98
N GLU A 550 -14.20 -62.93 37.67
CA GLU A 550 -14.85 -63.56 38.83
C GLU A 550 -14.80 -62.68 40.10
N ALA A 551 -13.75 -61.87 40.27
CA ALA A 551 -13.48 -61.14 41.52
C ALA A 551 -14.51 -60.07 41.91
N LEU A 552 -15.34 -59.58 40.98
CA LEU A 552 -16.25 -58.46 41.20
C LEU A 552 -17.75 -58.83 41.20
N THR A 553 -18.09 -60.10 41.06
CA THR A 553 -19.49 -60.58 40.97
C THR A 553 -19.82 -61.63 42.03
N LYS A 554 -20.99 -61.50 42.67
CA LYS A 554 -21.50 -62.45 43.67
C LYS A 554 -22.39 -63.55 43.09
N ARG A 555 -22.75 -63.50 41.81
CA ARG A 555 -23.59 -64.52 41.14
C ARG A 555 -22.71 -65.43 40.29
N ARG A 556 -22.83 -66.73 40.47
CA ARG A 556 -21.88 -67.75 40.00
C ARG A 556 -22.24 -68.44 38.68
N ARG A 557 -22.99 -67.78 37.81
CA ARG A 557 -23.53 -68.39 36.58
C ARG A 557 -23.48 -67.41 35.42
N PHE A 558 -22.30 -67.27 34.84
CA PHE A 558 -22.12 -66.65 33.53
C PHE A 558 -21.83 -67.75 32.53
N SER A 559 -22.25 -67.59 31.29
CA SER A 559 -21.72 -68.41 30.21
C SER A 559 -21.42 -67.57 28.99
N MET A 560 -20.44 -68.04 28.24
CA MET A 560 -20.32 -67.72 26.83
C MET A 560 -21.58 -68.27 26.13
N GLY A 561 -22.22 -67.43 25.33
CA GLY A 561 -23.46 -67.73 24.63
C GLY A 561 -24.73 -67.55 25.46
N ARG A 562 -25.70 -66.80 24.93
CA ARG A 562 -27.13 -66.89 25.24
C ARG A 562 -27.90 -67.01 23.95
N LEU A 563 -28.98 -67.79 23.98
CA LEU A 563 -29.94 -67.80 22.88
C LEU A 563 -30.89 -66.62 23.04
N VAL A 564 -31.24 -65.98 21.92
CA VAL A 564 -32.07 -64.78 21.84
C VAL A 564 -33.13 -65.04 20.79
N ALA A 565 -34.38 -64.83 21.12
CA ALA A 565 -35.48 -65.04 20.17
C ALA A 565 -36.48 -63.88 20.27
N ASP A 566 -37.39 -63.79 19.30
CA ASP A 566 -38.51 -62.85 19.41
C ASP A 566 -39.37 -63.17 20.63
N GLY A 567 -39.66 -62.16 21.44
CA GLY A 567 -40.39 -62.32 22.69
C GLY A 567 -41.84 -62.73 22.48
N ALA A 568 -42.44 -62.38 21.35
CA ALA A 568 -43.84 -62.72 21.04
C ALA A 568 -44.03 -64.21 20.70
N THR A 569 -43.01 -64.87 20.13
CA THR A 569 -43.08 -66.25 19.60
C THR A 569 -42.15 -67.23 20.30
N ILE A 570 -41.52 -66.85 21.42
CA ILE A 570 -40.51 -67.68 22.10
C ILE A 570 -41.03 -69.07 22.49
N GLU A 571 -42.30 -69.19 22.88
CA GLU A 571 -42.92 -70.47 23.26
C GLU A 571 -43.10 -71.43 22.06
N GLU A 572 -43.09 -70.90 20.84
CA GLU A 572 -43.22 -71.66 19.60
C GLU A 572 -41.86 -71.79 18.86
N ASN A 573 -40.82 -71.11 19.34
CA ASN A 573 -39.52 -71.09 18.68
C ASN A 573 -38.79 -72.43 18.83
N ILE A 574 -38.45 -73.05 17.70
CA ILE A 574 -37.88 -74.40 17.69
C ILE A 574 -36.49 -74.47 18.32
N TRP A 575 -35.70 -73.39 18.26
CA TRP A 575 -34.35 -73.36 18.80
C TRP A 575 -34.35 -73.32 20.32
N ILE A 576 -35.34 -72.67 20.90
CA ILE A 576 -35.50 -72.59 22.35
C ILE A 576 -36.10 -73.88 22.90
N ASN A 577 -37.12 -74.45 22.24
CA ASN A 577 -37.90 -75.55 22.82
C ASN A 577 -37.47 -76.95 22.36
N ALA A 578 -36.85 -77.10 21.20
CA ALA A 578 -36.57 -78.41 20.59
C ALA A 578 -35.11 -78.62 20.15
N SER A 579 -34.25 -77.60 20.15
CA SER A 579 -32.85 -77.75 19.73
C SER A 579 -31.96 -78.29 20.84
N GLU A 580 -31.01 -79.16 20.48
CA GLU A 580 -29.91 -79.55 21.37
C GLU A 580 -29.11 -78.32 21.85
N LEU A 581 -29.09 -77.20 21.12
CA LEU A 581 -28.43 -75.97 21.60
C LEU A 581 -29.08 -75.39 22.87
N SER A 582 -30.35 -75.67 23.16
CA SER A 582 -31.01 -75.26 24.41
C SER A 582 -31.00 -76.35 25.50
N ILE A 583 -30.64 -77.59 25.12
CA ILE A 583 -30.62 -78.79 25.98
C ILE A 583 -29.18 -79.11 26.43
N ALA A 584 -28.22 -79.14 25.51
CA ALA A 584 -26.78 -79.34 25.72
C ALA A 584 -26.17 -78.07 26.34
N GLY A 585 -26.07 -78.06 27.67
CA GLY A 585 -25.73 -76.89 28.48
C GLY A 585 -26.55 -76.84 29.77
N ARG A 586 -27.61 -77.64 29.86
CA ARG A 586 -28.27 -77.95 31.13
C ARG A 586 -27.42 -79.00 31.85
N PRO A 587 -26.94 -78.75 33.09
CA PRO A 587 -26.30 -79.79 33.87
C PRO A 587 -27.30 -80.94 34.04
N LEU A 588 -27.04 -82.09 33.40
CA LEU A 588 -27.90 -83.28 33.49
C LEU A 588 -27.99 -83.80 34.94
N THR A 589 -26.98 -83.47 35.76
CA THR A 589 -26.86 -83.81 37.19
C THR A 589 -26.11 -82.71 37.93
N ASN A 590 -26.27 -82.61 39.26
CA ASN A 590 -25.57 -81.62 40.11
C ASN A 590 -24.04 -81.84 40.23
N GLU A 591 -23.49 -82.90 39.62
CA GLU A 591 -22.08 -83.27 39.72
C GLU A 591 -21.23 -82.62 38.61
N ARG A 592 -20.06 -82.09 39.01
CA ARG A 592 -19.15 -81.32 38.14
C ARG A 592 -18.32 -82.27 37.25
N VAL A 593 -18.28 -82.00 35.94
CA VAL A 593 -17.26 -82.57 35.06
C VAL A 593 -15.94 -81.85 35.35
N VAL A 594 -14.92 -82.55 35.85
CA VAL A 594 -13.59 -81.98 36.13
C VAL A 594 -12.63 -82.43 35.04
N LEU A 595 -12.06 -81.49 34.30
CA LEU A 595 -10.98 -81.75 33.34
C LEU A 595 -9.64 -82.01 34.08
N PRO A 596 -8.69 -82.79 33.51
CA PRO A 596 -7.40 -83.07 34.13
C PRO A 596 -6.61 -81.79 34.44
N ARG A 597 -5.83 -81.77 35.53
CA ARG A 597 -5.07 -80.57 35.92
C ARG A 597 -3.85 -80.40 35.01
N GLN A 598 -3.43 -79.17 34.78
CA GLN A 598 -2.30 -78.83 33.91
C GLN A 598 -0.98 -79.53 34.28
N ARG A 599 -0.77 -79.87 35.56
CA ARG A 599 0.39 -80.66 36.03
C ARG A 599 0.39 -82.13 35.58
N ASP A 600 -0.77 -82.63 35.18
CA ASP A 600 -0.96 -83.99 34.68
C ASP A 600 -0.75 -84.04 33.16
N LEU A 601 -0.49 -82.89 32.51
CA LEU A 601 -0.16 -82.76 31.10
C LEU A 601 1.37 -82.65 30.94
N VAL A 602 2.00 -83.60 30.26
CA VAL A 602 3.39 -83.49 29.85
C VAL A 602 3.42 -82.70 28.54
N LEU A 603 3.94 -81.47 28.58
CA LEU A 603 4.16 -80.64 27.39
C LEU A 603 5.64 -80.70 27.00
N PRO A 604 5.99 -80.92 25.71
CA PRO A 604 7.39 -80.88 25.28
C PRO A 604 7.92 -79.45 25.38
N GLU A 605 9.00 -79.26 26.14
CA GLU A 605 9.64 -77.95 26.40
C GLU A 605 10.85 -77.71 25.47
N SER A 606 11.30 -78.75 24.75
CA SER A 606 12.42 -78.70 23.82
C SER A 606 12.04 -79.25 22.44
N THR A 607 12.62 -78.65 21.41
CA THR A 607 12.54 -79.16 20.02
C THR A 607 13.50 -80.34 19.78
N ASP A 608 14.45 -80.59 20.68
CA ASP A 608 15.31 -81.76 20.71
C ASP A 608 14.74 -82.81 21.69
N ALA A 609 14.26 -83.92 21.14
CA ALA A 609 13.69 -85.05 21.90
C ALA A 609 14.68 -85.63 22.92
N SER A 610 15.98 -85.55 22.64
CA SER A 610 17.05 -86.02 23.52
C SER A 610 17.26 -85.11 24.74
N ALA A 611 16.88 -83.84 24.63
CA ALA A 611 16.95 -82.86 25.70
C ALA A 611 15.70 -82.93 26.59
N ASP A 612 14.52 -83.13 26.01
CA ASP A 612 13.29 -83.34 26.78
C ASP A 612 13.34 -84.64 27.61
N LEU A 613 13.88 -85.73 27.05
CA LEU A 613 14.09 -86.98 27.79
C LEU A 613 15.06 -86.80 28.97
N ARG A 614 16.12 -86.02 28.80
CA ARG A 614 17.09 -85.74 29.88
C ARG A 614 16.52 -84.82 30.97
N THR A 615 15.59 -83.94 30.64
CA THR A 615 14.92 -83.06 31.61
C THR A 615 13.86 -83.82 32.42
N ALA A 616 13.13 -84.73 31.76
CA ALA A 616 12.18 -85.64 32.42
C ALA A 616 12.86 -86.60 33.41
N GLU A 617 14.11 -87.03 33.14
CA GLU A 617 14.88 -87.88 34.06
C GLU A 617 15.47 -87.12 35.27
N ARG A 618 15.63 -85.79 35.20
CA ARG A 618 16.21 -84.97 36.28
C ARG A 618 15.25 -84.62 37.42
N GLN A 619 13.95 -84.86 37.26
CA GLN A 619 12.92 -84.52 38.26
C GLN A 619 12.48 -85.70 39.15
N ARG A 620 13.24 -86.79 39.22
CA ARG A 620 13.09 -87.71 40.36
C ARG A 620 14.04 -87.27 41.46
N PRO A 621 13.57 -86.64 42.57
CA PRO A 621 14.43 -86.35 43.70
C PRO A 621 15.09 -87.64 44.17
N SER A 622 16.37 -87.61 44.51
CA SER A 622 17.06 -88.80 45.02
C SER A 622 16.38 -89.24 46.33
N PRO A 623 16.40 -90.54 46.68
CA PRO A 623 15.80 -91.01 47.94
C PRO A 623 16.36 -90.33 49.21
N GLU A 624 17.51 -89.64 49.11
CA GLU A 624 18.14 -88.86 50.17
C GLU A 624 17.50 -87.47 50.36
N GLN A 625 16.80 -86.94 49.35
CA GLN A 625 16.08 -85.65 49.40
C GLN A 625 14.64 -85.76 49.94
N LEU A 626 14.18 -86.97 50.27
CA LEU A 626 12.83 -87.25 50.79
C LEU A 626 12.85 -87.72 52.27
N ARG A 627 13.87 -87.34 53.05
CA ARG A 627 13.84 -87.50 54.52
C ARG A 627 13.63 -86.18 55.24
#